data_AF-A0A661X925-F1
#
_entry.id   AF-A0A661X925-F1
#
_cell.length_a   1.000
_cell.length_b   1.000
_cell.length_c   1.000
_cell.angle_alpha   90.00
_cell.angle_beta   90.00
_cell.angle_gamma   90.00
#
_symmetry.space_group_name_H-M   'P 1'
#
loop_
_entity.id
_entity.type
_entity.pdbx_description
1 polymer ?
#
loop_
_entity_poly.entity_id
_entity_poly.type
_entity_poly.pdbx_seq_one_letter_code
_entity_poly.pdbx_strand_id
1 'polypeptide(L)' 'MADYKNYLLKRFKWVSKIYDLLCAPTKNIRKAPLKLLPIKKSTKILEVGTGTGNISIELSKHSQLVFAGDIS' A
#
# COMPACT_ATOMS: atom_id res chain seq x y z
N MET A 1 -3.68 -2.17 -18.22
CA MET A 1 -3.35 -1.64 -16.86
C MET A 1 -4.41 -1.96 -15.80
N ALA A 2 -5.71 -2.07 -16.15
CA ALA A 2 -6.77 -2.49 -15.22
C ALA A 2 -6.62 -3.94 -14.70
N ASP A 3 -6.10 -4.85 -15.53
CA ASP A 3 -5.96 -6.27 -15.16
C ASP A 3 -4.92 -6.53 -14.08
N TYR A 4 -3.83 -5.77 -14.06
CA TYR A 4 -2.81 -5.93 -13.03
C TYR A 4 -3.33 -5.50 -11.67
N LYS A 5 -4.10 -4.40 -11.60
CA LYS A 5 -4.76 -3.97 -10.37
C LYS A 5 -5.75 -5.02 -9.85
N ASN A 6 -6.55 -5.62 -10.73
CA ASN A 6 -7.50 -6.67 -10.35
C ASN A 6 -6.79 -7.97 -9.92
N TYR A 7 -5.71 -8.34 -10.61
CA TYR A 7 -4.85 -9.47 -10.26
C TYR A 7 -4.23 -9.30 -8.87
N LEU A 8 -3.62 -8.14 -8.60
CA LEU A 8 -3.06 -7.81 -7.29
C LEU A 8 -4.17 -7.81 -6.23
N LEU A 9 -5.32 -7.16 -6.48
CA LEU A 9 -6.44 -7.15 -5.54
C LEU A 9 -6.98 -8.57 -5.23
N LYS A 10 -6.98 -9.49 -6.20
CA LYS A 10 -7.44 -10.88 -6.01
C LYS A 10 -6.41 -11.71 -5.26
N ARG A 11 -5.12 -11.61 -5.63
CA ARG A 11 -4.01 -12.35 -5.00
C ARG A 11 -3.75 -11.86 -3.58
N PHE A 12 -3.71 -10.55 -3.38
CA PHE A 12 -3.56 -9.95 -2.06
C PHE A 12 -4.84 -10.02 -1.24
N LYS A 13 -6.06 -10.21 -1.78
CA LYS A 13 -7.25 -10.37 -0.93
C LYS A 13 -7.13 -11.53 0.05
N TRP A 14 -6.57 -12.65 -0.40
CA TRP A 14 -6.44 -13.85 0.42
C TRP A 14 -5.22 -13.76 1.33
N VAL A 15 -4.07 -13.34 0.77
CA VAL A 15 -2.84 -13.11 1.55
C VAL A 15 -3.05 -12.01 2.59
N SER A 16 -3.66 -10.88 2.23
CA SER A 16 -4.04 -9.80 3.15
C SER A 16 -5.04 -10.25 4.19
N LYS A 17 -5.96 -11.20 3.94
CA LYS A 17 -6.86 -11.66 5.01
C LYS A 17 -6.09 -12.34 6.14
N ILE A 18 -5.10 -13.17 5.78
CA ILE A 18 -4.26 -13.90 6.73
C ILE A 18 -3.21 -12.97 7.33
N TYR A 19 -2.55 -12.13 6.52
CA TYR A 19 -1.61 -11.11 6.98
C TYR A 19 -2.26 -10.02 7.82
N ASP A 20 -3.50 -9.59 7.52
CA ASP A 20 -4.23 -8.61 8.32
C ASP A 20 -4.65 -9.20 9.67
N LEU A 21 -4.84 -10.53 9.74
CA LEU A 21 -5.15 -11.24 10.98
C LEU A 21 -3.89 -11.43 11.85
N LEU A 22 -2.75 -11.75 11.23
CA LEU A 22 -1.47 -11.98 11.91
C LEU A 22 -0.71 -10.69 12.21
N CYS A 23 -0.78 -9.70 11.32
CA CYS A 23 -0.26 -8.34 11.49
C CYS A 23 -1.37 -7.35 11.88
N ALA A 24 -2.41 -7.85 12.57
CA ALA A 24 -3.55 -7.09 13.08
C ALA A 24 -3.26 -5.86 13.95
N PRO A 25 -2.07 -5.61 14.55
CA PRO A 25 -1.96 -4.50 15.49
C PRO A 25 -2.31 -3.13 14.93
N THR A 26 -2.25 -2.85 13.62
CA THR A 26 -2.21 -1.43 13.24
C THR A 26 -2.82 -1.11 11.87
N LYS A 27 -4.16 -1.23 11.77
CA LYS A 27 -4.94 -0.40 10.81
C LYS A 27 -4.52 1.08 10.85
N ASN A 28 -4.06 1.56 12.01
CA ASN A 28 -3.54 2.91 12.21
C ASN A 28 -2.12 3.13 11.67
N ILE A 29 -1.23 2.12 11.64
CA ILE A 29 0.13 2.26 11.06
C ILE A 29 0.04 2.40 9.54
N ARG A 30 -0.93 1.74 8.89
CA ARG A 30 -1.15 1.90 7.44
C ARG A 30 -1.40 3.37 7.05
N LYS A 31 -1.97 4.14 7.97
CA LYS A 31 -2.24 5.57 7.80
C LYS A 31 -1.18 6.47 8.44
N ALA A 32 -0.18 5.92 9.12
CA ALA A 32 0.87 6.70 9.75
C ALA A 32 1.64 7.58 8.74
N PRO A 33 2.02 7.10 7.54
CA PRO A 33 2.65 7.96 6.54
C PRO A 33 1.78 9.16 6.14
N LEU A 34 0.46 8.96 6.03
CA LEU A 34 -0.49 10.04 5.71
C LEU A 34 -0.66 11.07 6.84
N LYS A 35 -0.44 10.65 8.09
CA LYS A 35 -0.53 11.54 9.26
C LYS A 35 0.77 12.28 9.53
N LEU A 36 1.90 11.66 9.23
CA LEU A 36 3.23 12.18 9.56
C LEU A 36 3.83 13.00 8.42
N LEU A 37 3.42 12.75 7.17
CA LEU A 37 3.96 13.42 6.00
C LEU A 37 2.86 14.25 5.31
N PRO A 38 3.18 15.46 4.82
CA PRO A 38 2.24 16.31 4.10
C PRO A 38 2.04 15.80 2.67
N ILE A 39 1.35 14.67 2.50
CA ILE A 39 1.11 14.04 1.20
C ILE A 39 -0.01 14.79 0.47
N LYS A 40 0.33 15.37 -0.67
CA LYS A 40 -0.60 16.06 -1.60
C LYS A 40 -0.79 15.28 -2.90
N LYS A 41 -1.84 15.58 -3.66
CA LYS A 41 -2.14 15.00 -4.98
C LYS A 41 -1.02 15.13 -6.02
N SER A 42 -0.10 16.08 -5.88
CA SER A 42 1.07 16.26 -6.75
C SER A 42 2.32 15.52 -6.27
N THR A 43 2.24 14.85 -5.12
CA THR A 43 3.39 14.15 -4.52
C THR A 43 3.67 12.88 -5.30
N LYS A 44 4.95 12.62 -5.60
CA LYS A 44 5.44 11.36 -6.12
C LYS A 44 6.14 10.62 -4.99
N ILE A 45 5.82 9.34 -4.82
CA ILE A 45 6.30 8.55 -3.69
C ILE A 45 7.10 7.36 -4.21
N LEU A 46 8.24 7.09 -3.57
CA LEU A 46 9.00 5.85 -3.73
C LEU A 46 8.88 5.05 -2.44
N GLU A 47 8.35 3.85 -2.54
CA GLU A 47 8.20 2.88 -1.45
C GLU A 47 9.11 1.68 -1.71
N VAL A 48 9.95 1.37 -0.71
CA VAL A 48 10.90 0.25 -0.74
C VAL A 48 10.53 -0.72 0.37
N GLY A 49 10.43 -2.01 0.07
CA GLY A 49 9.98 -3.02 1.03
C GLY A 49 8.46 -3.03 1.18
N THR A 50 7.77 -3.15 0.04
CA THR A 50 6.31 -3.01 -0.03
C THR A 50 5.53 -4.15 0.66
N GLY A 51 6.16 -5.31 0.79
CA GLY A 51 5.54 -6.54 1.31
C GLY A 51 4.22 -6.85 0.63
N THR A 52 3.12 -6.71 1.37
CA THR A 52 1.76 -7.01 0.87
C THR A 52 1.12 -5.87 0.06
N GLY A 53 1.76 -4.71 -0.09
CA GLY A 53 1.23 -3.61 -0.90
C GLY A 53 0.15 -2.75 -0.21
N ASN A 54 -0.17 -3.04 1.05
CA ASN A 54 -1.26 -2.38 1.77
C ASN A 54 -1.04 -0.87 1.95
N ILE A 55 0.21 -0.46 2.21
CA ILE A 55 0.57 0.96 2.35
C ILE A 55 0.56 1.64 0.98
N SER A 56 1.10 1.01 -0.06
CA SER A 56 1.06 1.54 -1.44
C SER A 56 -0.36 1.82 -1.92
N ILE A 57 -1.28 0.90 -1.65
CA ILE A 57 -2.69 1.07 -2.01
C ILE A 57 -3.27 2.31 -1.33
N GLU A 58 -2.97 2.53 -0.05
CA GLU A 58 -3.45 3.70 0.66
C GLU A 58 -2.78 4.99 0.14
N LEU A 59 -1.46 4.99 -0.06
CA LEU A 59 -0.71 6.13 -0.60
C LEU A 59 -1.17 6.53 -2.00
N SER A 60 -1.55 5.56 -2.84
CA SER A 60 -2.01 5.82 -4.21
C SER A 60 -3.33 6.62 -4.28
N LYS A 61 -4.11 6.63 -3.20
CA LYS A 61 -5.36 7.43 -3.12
C LYS A 61 -5.10 8.92 -2.91
N HIS A 62 -3.94 9.27 -2.35
CA HIS A 62 -3.62 10.63 -1.89
C HIS A 62 -2.47 11.29 -2.66
N SER A 63 -1.74 10.52 -3.47
CA SER A 63 -0.57 10.98 -4.24
C SER A 63 -0.82 10.92 -5.75
N GLN A 64 0.06 11.55 -6.53
CA GLN A 64 0.00 11.50 -7.98
C GLN A 64 0.43 10.12 -8.49
N LEU A 65 1.48 9.59 -7.86
CA LEU A 65 2.21 8.43 -8.34
C LEU A 65 2.94 7.77 -7.17
N VAL A 66 2.84 6.44 -7.10
CA VAL A 66 3.57 5.61 -6.14
C VAL A 66 4.37 4.59 -6.94
N PHE A 67 5.70 4.67 -6.84
CA PHE A 67 6.60 3.61 -7.24
C PHE A 67 6.83 2.71 -6.04
N ALA A 68 6.41 1.46 -6.11
CA ALA A 68 6.54 0.50 -5.03
C ALA A 68 7.35 -0.70 -5.51
N GLY A 69 8.39 -1.05 -4.77
CA GLY A 69 9.25 -2.19 -5.04
C GLY A 69 9.55 -3.01 -3.78
N ASP A 70 9.59 -4.33 -3.94
CA ASP A 70 10.01 -5.28 -2.93
C ASP A 70 11.09 -6.19 -3.55
N ILE A 71 12.06 -6.63 -2.73
CA ILE A 71 13.22 -7.41 -3.16
C ILE A 71 13.04 -8.92 -2.83
N SER A 72 11.94 -9.29 -2.17
CA SER A 72 11.63 -10.69 -1.80
C SER A 72 11.01 -11.56 -2.89
#